data_AF-A0A933BEZ5-F1
#
_entry.id   AF-A0A933BEZ5-F1
#
_cell.length_a   1.000
_cell.length_b   1.000
_cell.length_c   1.000
_cell.angle_alpha   90.00
_cell.angle_beta   90.00
_cell.angle_gamma   90.00
#
_symmetry.space_group_name_H-M   'P 1'
#
loop_
_entity.id
_entity.type
_entity.pdbx_description
1 polymer ?
#
loop_
_entity_poly.entity_id
_entity_poly.type
_entity_poly.pdbx_seq_one_letter_code
_entity_poly.pdbx_strand_id
1 'polypeptide(L)'
;MKAGSWSRLAAACLWLATAGCSARRSEPISKAELLTDKPSERGRVVFMEHCNRCHPGGEAGLGPALNHKPLPNFVKRYMVRRGIGSMPAFPQQLINDSDLKDLMSYLTALKRHERGADQTALEEINSRR
;
A
#
# COMPACT_ATOMS: atom_id res chain seq x y z
N MET A 1 9.96 -76.16 16.19
CA MET A 1 8.78 -76.08 17.07
C MET A 1 9.25 -75.71 18.48
N LYS A 2 8.99 -74.48 18.93
CA LYS A 2 8.64 -74.05 20.30
C LYS A 2 8.74 -72.52 20.36
N ALA A 3 7.57 -71.89 20.39
CA ALA A 3 7.36 -70.49 20.71
C ALA A 3 7.17 -70.32 22.23
N GLY A 4 7.32 -69.08 22.70
CA GLY A 4 7.05 -68.62 24.07
C GLY A 4 8.16 -67.65 24.50
N SER A 5 8.06 -66.34 24.33
CA SER A 5 7.11 -65.36 24.89
C SER A 5 7.12 -65.30 26.42
N TRP A 6 7.17 -64.06 26.90
CA TRP A 6 6.98 -63.54 28.26
C TRP A 6 8.28 -63.10 28.97
N SER A 7 8.64 -61.83 28.81
CA SER A 7 8.06 -60.68 29.52
C SER A 7 8.45 -60.70 30.98
N ARG A 8 9.32 -59.74 31.36
CA ARG A 8 9.12 -58.81 32.48
C ARG A 8 10.38 -57.99 32.75
N LEU A 9 10.19 -56.66 32.72
CA LEU A 9 10.63 -55.68 33.72
C LEU A 9 12.16 -55.45 33.82
N ALA A 10 12.73 -54.24 33.87
CA ALA A 10 12.21 -52.95 34.27
C ALA A 10 13.17 -51.81 33.86
N ALA A 11 12.56 -50.63 33.71
CA ALA A 11 13.04 -49.35 34.22
C ALA A 11 14.23 -48.62 33.55
N ALA A 12 13.90 -47.39 33.12
CA ALA A 12 14.68 -46.15 33.19
C ALA A 12 14.94 -45.44 31.85
N CYS A 13 14.88 -44.09 31.91
CA CYS A 13 14.84 -43.08 30.84
C CYS A 13 13.46 -42.93 30.18
N LEU A 14 12.43 -42.31 30.75
CA LEU A 14 12.30 -40.95 31.31
C LEU A 14 13.04 -39.87 30.48
N TRP A 15 12.33 -38.76 30.19
CA TRP A 15 12.72 -37.53 29.43
C TRP A 15 12.44 -37.61 27.90
N LEU A 16 11.56 -36.84 27.25
CA LEU A 16 10.77 -35.66 27.60
C LEU A 16 9.44 -35.67 26.81
N ALA A 17 8.32 -35.61 27.54
CA ALA A 17 7.08 -35.05 27.04
C ALA A 17 6.85 -33.74 27.80
N THR A 18 7.20 -32.60 27.20
CA THR A 18 6.89 -31.27 27.74
C THR A 18 6.57 -30.29 26.63
N ALA A 19 5.34 -29.77 26.68
CA ALA A 19 4.89 -28.43 26.27
C ALA A 19 5.13 -28.03 24.79
N GLY A 20 4.10 -27.74 24.00
CA GLY A 20 3.04 -26.80 24.32
C GLY A 20 3.22 -25.56 23.44
N CYS A 21 2.27 -25.33 22.54
CA CYS A 21 2.03 -24.10 21.79
C CYS A 21 3.30 -23.36 21.30
N SER A 22 3.81 -23.75 20.13
CA SER A 22 4.57 -22.82 19.31
C SER A 22 3.61 -21.70 18.90
N ALA A 23 3.51 -20.67 19.74
CA ALA A 23 3.05 -19.37 19.30
C ALA A 23 3.89 -19.07 18.07
N ARG A 24 3.25 -19.02 16.88
CA ARG A 24 3.95 -18.61 15.68
C ARG A 24 4.69 -17.34 16.04
N ARG A 25 6.02 -17.41 16.10
CA ARG A 25 6.84 -16.21 16.15
C ARG A 25 6.49 -15.50 14.86
N SER A 26 5.70 -14.43 14.96
CA SER A 26 5.44 -13.55 13.83
C SER A 26 6.81 -13.21 13.25
N GLU A 27 7.04 -13.63 12.01
CA GLU A 27 8.21 -13.21 11.25
C GLU A 27 8.33 -11.68 11.39
N PRO A 28 9.54 -11.13 11.56
CA PRO A 28 9.69 -9.70 11.61
C PRO A 28 9.24 -9.18 10.24
N ILE A 29 8.07 -8.51 10.20
CA ILE A 29 7.58 -7.80 9.01
C ILE A 29 8.76 -7.02 8.47
N SER A 30 9.18 -7.39 7.27
CA SER A 30 10.40 -6.83 6.71
C SER A 30 10.20 -5.31 6.53
N LYS A 31 11.27 -4.52 6.69
CA LYS A 31 11.21 -3.09 6.38
C LYS A 31 10.72 -2.83 4.94
N ALA A 32 10.92 -3.80 4.04
CA ALA A 32 10.39 -3.78 2.69
C ALA A 32 8.86 -3.88 2.65
N GLU A 33 8.23 -4.76 3.45
CA GLU A 33 6.76 -4.78 3.61
C GLU A 33 6.22 -3.50 4.25
N LEU A 34 6.91 -2.93 5.24
CA LEU A 34 6.53 -1.63 5.82
C LEU A 34 6.64 -0.46 4.83
N LEU A 35 7.48 -0.57 3.80
CA LEU A 35 7.56 0.41 2.70
C LEU A 35 6.41 0.21 1.69
N THR A 36 5.97 -1.03 1.47
CA THR A 36 4.75 -1.38 0.71
C THR A 36 3.47 -0.95 1.43
N ASP A 37 3.48 -0.90 2.76
CA ASP A 37 2.31 -0.54 3.60
C ASP A 37 2.11 0.97 3.79
N LYS A 38 2.82 1.82 3.05
CA LYS A 38 2.59 3.27 3.12
C LYS A 38 1.22 3.60 2.49
N PRO A 39 0.40 4.46 3.13
CA PRO A 39 -0.87 4.92 2.55
C PRO A 39 -0.75 5.47 1.12
N SER A 40 0.37 6.13 0.80
CA SER A 40 0.63 6.61 -0.57
C SER A 40 0.89 5.49 -1.57
N GLU A 41 1.44 4.36 -1.14
CA GLU A 41 1.73 3.23 -2.02
C GLU A 41 0.46 2.43 -2.33
N ARG A 42 -0.38 2.17 -1.31
CA ARG A 42 -1.72 1.62 -1.53
C ARG A 42 -2.58 2.53 -2.40
N GLY A 43 -2.52 3.84 -2.16
CA GLY A 43 -3.20 4.84 -2.99
C GLY A 43 -2.70 4.89 -4.43
N ARG A 44 -1.43 4.56 -4.67
CA ARG A 44 -0.86 4.44 -6.02
C ARG A 44 -1.53 3.31 -6.79
N VAL A 45 -1.80 2.17 -6.16
CA VAL A 45 -2.49 1.04 -6.81
C VAL A 45 -3.88 1.47 -7.29
N VAL A 46 -4.69 2.07 -6.41
CA VAL A 46 -6.02 2.62 -6.74
C VAL A 46 -5.94 3.63 -7.89
N PHE A 47 -4.92 4.50 -7.86
CA PHE A 47 -4.70 5.49 -8.91
C PHE A 47 -4.39 4.83 -10.27
N MET A 48 -3.50 3.83 -10.29
CA MET A 48 -3.12 3.15 -11.52
C MET A 48 -4.30 2.40 -12.15
N GLU A 49 -5.17 1.80 -11.32
CA GLU A 49 -6.34 1.05 -11.77
C GLU A 49 -7.46 1.94 -12.31
N HIS A 50 -7.72 3.08 -11.65
CA HIS A 50 -8.93 3.86 -11.91
C HIS A 50 -8.68 5.25 -12.51
N CYS A 51 -7.53 5.87 -12.27
CA CYS A 51 -7.29 7.28 -12.59
C CYS A 51 -6.28 7.46 -13.74
N ASN A 52 -5.25 6.62 -13.79
CA ASN A 52 -4.10 6.78 -14.68
C ASN A 52 -4.48 6.79 -16.17
N ARG A 53 -5.56 6.12 -16.56
CA ARG A 53 -6.03 6.12 -17.95
C ARG A 53 -6.37 7.52 -18.47
N CYS A 54 -6.95 8.37 -17.62
CA CYS A 54 -7.33 9.74 -18.00
C CYS A 54 -6.33 10.78 -17.50
N HIS A 55 -5.66 10.49 -16.38
CA HIS A 55 -4.65 11.34 -15.73
C HIS A 55 -3.30 10.60 -15.72
N PRO A 56 -2.64 10.43 -16.88
CA PRO A 56 -1.44 9.60 -16.98
C PRO A 56 -0.32 10.14 -16.10
N GLY A 57 0.16 9.35 -15.14
CA GLY A 57 1.16 9.79 -14.16
C GLY A 57 0.72 10.96 -13.26
N GLY A 58 -0.56 11.33 -13.30
CA GLY A 58 -1.11 12.53 -12.69
C GLY A 58 -0.85 13.82 -13.46
N GLU A 59 -0.28 13.72 -14.66
CA GLU A 59 -0.16 14.80 -15.63
C GLU A 59 -1.47 15.02 -16.40
N ALA A 60 -1.46 16.03 -17.26
CA ALA A 60 -2.54 16.27 -18.19
C ALA A 60 -2.64 15.14 -19.23
N GLY A 61 -3.88 14.75 -19.54
CA GLY A 61 -4.22 13.77 -20.57
C GLY A 61 -5.63 14.03 -21.08
N LEU A 62 -6.52 13.04 -20.92
CA LEU A 62 -7.96 13.26 -21.12
C LEU A 62 -8.55 14.14 -20.02
N GLY A 63 -8.04 13.98 -18.80
CA GLY A 63 -8.33 14.85 -17.67
C GLY A 63 -7.22 15.88 -17.43
N PRO A 64 -7.50 16.92 -16.63
CA PRO A 64 -6.47 17.90 -16.24
C PRO A 64 -5.40 17.26 -15.37
N ALA A 65 -4.21 17.88 -15.35
CA ALA A 65 -3.16 17.50 -14.42
C ALA A 65 -3.60 17.63 -12.96
N LEU A 66 -3.20 16.66 -12.14
CA LEU A 66 -3.55 16.53 -10.73
C LEU A 66 -2.40 16.90 -9.80
N ASN A 67 -1.18 16.90 -10.33
CA ASN A 67 0.06 17.04 -9.59
C ASN A 67 0.47 18.51 -9.32
N HIS A 68 0.11 19.46 -10.18
CA HIS A 68 0.42 20.89 -9.96
C HIS A 68 -0.79 21.74 -9.54
N LYS A 69 -2.02 21.20 -9.58
CA LYS A 69 -3.24 21.99 -9.28
C LYS A 69 -3.55 22.05 -7.77
N PRO A 70 -3.76 23.24 -7.17
CA PRO A 70 -4.04 23.37 -5.75
C PRO A 70 -5.52 23.14 -5.44
N LEU A 71 -6.00 21.90 -5.53
CA LEU A 71 -7.34 21.53 -5.03
C LEU A 71 -7.27 20.92 -3.61
N PRO A 72 -8.12 21.40 -2.67
CA PRO A 72 -8.25 20.79 -1.35
C PRO A 72 -8.70 19.31 -1.42
N ASN A 73 -8.25 18.49 -0.47
CA ASN A 73 -8.56 17.06 -0.43
C ASN A 73 -10.07 16.76 -0.30
N PHE A 74 -10.86 17.62 0.34
CA PHE A 74 -12.32 17.41 0.43
C PHE A 74 -12.99 17.58 -0.94
N VAL A 75 -12.56 18.56 -1.74
CA VAL A 75 -13.09 18.79 -3.09
C VAL A 75 -12.74 17.63 -4.01
N LYS A 76 -11.49 17.16 -3.97
CA LYS A 76 -11.06 15.98 -4.74
C LYS A 76 -11.89 14.74 -4.39
N ARG A 77 -12.11 14.49 -3.09
CA ARG A 77 -12.97 13.39 -2.63
C ARG A 77 -14.41 13.52 -3.15
N TYR A 78 -14.98 14.72 -3.07
CA TYR A 78 -16.32 14.98 -3.60
C TYR A 78 -16.40 14.70 -5.11
N MET A 79 -15.44 15.18 -5.89
CA MET A 79 -15.35 14.92 -7.33
C MET A 79 -15.21 13.42 -7.64
N VAL A 80 -14.36 12.68 -6.93
CA VAL A 80 -14.24 11.22 -7.10
C VAL A 80 -15.55 10.52 -6.80
N ARG A 81 -16.28 10.93 -5.75
CA ARG A 81 -17.55 10.30 -5.37
C ARG A 81 -18.71 10.64 -6.30
N ARG A 82 -18.74 11.85 -6.87
CA ARG A 82 -19.89 12.37 -7.63
C ARG A 82 -19.66 12.39 -9.13
N GLY A 83 -18.41 12.26 -9.57
CA GLY A 83 -18.02 12.57 -10.94
C GLY A 83 -18.04 14.08 -11.21
N ILE A 84 -17.46 14.48 -12.34
CA ILE A 84 -17.54 15.85 -12.84
C ILE A 84 -17.33 15.86 -14.36
N GLY A 85 -18.31 16.38 -15.11
CA GLY A 85 -18.28 16.35 -16.57
C GLY A 85 -18.11 14.91 -17.08
N SER A 86 -17.05 14.66 -17.85
CA SER A 86 -16.71 13.33 -18.36
C SER A 86 -15.96 12.44 -17.36
N MET A 87 -15.55 12.97 -16.20
CA MET A 87 -14.94 12.16 -15.15
C MET A 87 -16.04 11.33 -14.44
N PRO A 88 -15.96 9.99 -14.47
CA PRO A 88 -16.99 9.14 -13.88
C PRO A 88 -17.02 9.24 -12.36
N ALA A 89 -18.15 8.86 -11.76
CA ALA A 89 -18.30 8.73 -10.32
C ALA A 89 -17.80 7.36 -9.84
N PHE A 90 -17.12 7.34 -8.69
CA PHE A 90 -16.60 6.12 -8.05
C PHE A 90 -17.32 5.91 -6.70
N PRO A 91 -18.38 5.08 -6.65
CA PRO A 91 -19.14 4.86 -5.44
C PRO A 91 -18.35 4.01 -4.43
N GLN A 92 -18.84 3.93 -3.19
CA GLN A 92 -18.14 3.23 -2.10
C GLN A 92 -17.92 1.74 -2.37
N GLN A 93 -18.80 1.13 -3.16
CA GLN A 93 -18.71 -0.26 -3.62
C GLN A 93 -17.53 -0.50 -4.57
N LEU A 94 -17.07 0.54 -5.28
CA LEU A 94 -15.95 0.43 -6.22
C LEU A 94 -14.64 0.88 -5.58
N ILE A 95 -14.66 1.99 -4.84
CA ILE A 95 -13.52 2.47 -4.06
C ILE A 95 -14.02 2.73 -2.64
N ASN A 96 -13.67 1.90 -1.67
CA ASN A 96 -14.13 2.11 -0.30
C ASN A 96 -13.47 3.36 0.33
N ASP A 97 -13.84 3.73 1.55
CA ASP A 97 -13.34 4.96 2.17
C ASP A 97 -11.86 4.90 2.58
N SER A 98 -11.35 3.70 2.89
CA SER A 98 -9.93 3.49 3.17
C SER A 98 -9.10 3.72 1.91
N ASP A 99 -9.52 3.11 0.80
CA ASP A 99 -8.84 3.24 -0.48
C ASP A 99 -8.88 4.68 -1.00
N LEU A 100 -10.01 5.38 -0.81
CA LEU A 100 -10.12 6.80 -1.15
C LEU A 100 -9.18 7.66 -0.28
N LYS A 101 -9.03 7.34 1.01
CA LYS A 101 -8.10 8.05 1.89
C LYS A 101 -6.65 7.84 1.46
N ASP A 102 -6.30 6.62 1.10
CA ASP A 102 -4.97 6.28 0.60
C ASP A 102 -4.68 6.94 -0.74
N LEU A 103 -5.66 6.95 -1.65
CA LEU A 103 -5.59 7.70 -2.91
C LEU A 103 -5.31 9.19 -2.69
N MET A 104 -5.97 9.82 -1.71
CA MET A 104 -5.66 11.22 -1.36
C MET A 104 -4.25 11.39 -0.81
N SER A 105 -3.73 10.39 -0.08
CA SER A 105 -2.35 10.38 0.40
C SER A 105 -1.35 10.30 -0.76
N TYR A 106 -1.63 9.45 -1.75
CA TYR A 106 -0.86 9.34 -2.98
C TYR A 106 -0.86 10.65 -3.79
N LEU A 107 -2.03 11.22 -4.07
CA LEU A 107 -2.12 12.50 -4.82
C LEU A 107 -1.39 13.65 -4.13
N THR A 108 -1.37 13.64 -2.79
CA THR A 108 -0.59 14.63 -2.02
C THR A 108 0.90 14.37 -2.17
N ALA A 109 1.35 13.11 -2.15
CA ALA A 109 2.75 12.76 -2.39
C ALA A 109 3.20 13.13 -3.81
N LEU A 110 2.37 12.85 -4.81
CA LEU A 110 2.62 13.17 -6.21
C LEU A 110 2.86 14.67 -6.42
N LYS A 111 2.00 15.52 -5.84
CA LYS A 111 2.20 16.97 -5.86
C LYS A 111 3.49 17.44 -5.16
N ARG A 112 3.94 16.75 -4.11
CA ARG A 112 5.20 17.09 -3.45
C ARG A 112 6.39 16.75 -4.34
N HIS A 113 6.32 15.63 -5.05
CA HIS A 113 7.37 15.21 -5.98
C HIS A 113 7.58 16.24 -7.10
N GLU A 114 6.51 16.67 -7.77
CA GLU A 114 6.61 17.70 -8.82
C GLU A 114 7.19 19.02 -8.33
N ARG A 115 6.71 19.52 -7.19
CA ARG A 115 7.27 20.77 -6.63
C ARG A 115 8.75 20.64 -6.27
N GLY A 116 9.20 19.45 -5.86
CA GLY A 116 10.62 19.19 -5.62
C GLY A 116 11.41 19.23 -6.92
N ALA A 117 10.91 18.59 -7.99
CA ALA A 117 11.52 18.63 -9.31
C ALA A 117 11.62 20.06 -9.87
N ASP A 118 10.54 20.85 -9.76
CA ASP A 118 10.51 22.26 -10.16
C ASP A 118 11.56 23.08 -9.40
N GLN A 119 11.67 22.89 -8.08
CA GLN A 119 12.65 23.59 -7.25
C GLN A 119 14.09 23.25 -7.66
N THR A 120 14.40 21.97 -7.90
CA THR A 120 15.73 21.55 -8.34
C THR A 120 16.10 22.13 -9.71
N ALA A 121 15.15 22.21 -10.65
CA ALA A 121 15.39 22.78 -11.97
C ALA A 121 15.69 24.29 -11.89
N LEU A 122 14.97 25.03 -11.04
CA LEU A 122 15.20 26.47 -10.83
C LEU A 122 16.57 26.75 -10.20
N GLU A 123 16.99 25.92 -9.24
CA GLU A 123 18.30 26.05 -8.59
C GLU A 123 19.44 25.80 -9.58
N GLU A 124 19.31 24.80 -10.46
CA GLU A 124 20.30 24.54 -11.51
C GLU A 124 20.42 25.71 -12.50
N ILE A 125 19.30 26.29 -12.95
CA ILE A 125 19.30 27.46 -13.84
C ILE A 125 20.00 28.66 -13.19
N ASN A 126 19.72 28.94 -11.91
CA ASN A 126 20.34 30.05 -11.19
C ASN A 126 21.83 29.83 -10.94
N SER A 127 22.28 28.59 -10.74
CA SER A 127 23.70 28.27 -10.56
C SER A 127 24.55 28.42 -11.82
N ARG A 128 23.91 28.47 -13.00
CA ARG A 128 24.58 28.65 -14.31
C ARG A 128 24.63 30.11 -14.76
N ARG A 129 24.04 31.04 -14.01
CA ARG A 129 24.05 32.49 -14.28
C ARG A 129 25.08 33.18 -13.39
#